data_AF-A0A3C1FGS1-F1
#
_entry.id   AF-A0A3C1FGS1-F1
#
_cell.length_a   1.000
_cell.length_b   1.000
_cell.length_c   1.000
_cell.angle_alpha   90.00
_cell.angle_beta   90.00
_cell.angle_gamma   90.00
#
_symmetry.space_group_name_H-M   'P 1'
#
loop_
_entity.id
_entity.type
_entity.pdbx_description
1 polymer ?
#
loop_
_entity_poly.entity_id
_entity_poly.type
_entity_poly.pdbx_seq_one_letter_code
_entity_poly.pdbx_strand_id
1 'polypeptide(L)'
;MMKKKTRWLLPLLWVAVIFGTVGVTQAMGLWQTSGRDPVVASQLTTADIKGWMTVQQVADGLGIDTAVVLEAVGDPSNTVTASTALKDIEPIVPDFSVVDLRTALDERLSGTASPTDEPT
;
A
#
# COMPACT_ATOMS: atom_id res chain seq x y z
N MET A 1 -15.12 30.26 46.27
CA MET A 1 -14.70 28.92 45.81
C MET A 1 -15.34 28.68 44.44
N MET A 2 -14.60 28.78 43.31
CA MET A 2 -14.91 28.25 41.95
C MET A 2 -13.93 28.87 40.92
N LYS A 3 -12.67 28.40 40.82
CA LYS A 3 -11.70 28.85 39.78
C LYS A 3 -10.74 27.74 39.28
N LYS A 4 -11.09 26.46 39.44
CA LYS A 4 -10.30 25.32 38.89
C LYS A 4 -10.82 24.85 37.52
N LYS A 5 -12.15 24.87 37.29
CA LYS A 5 -12.76 24.42 36.03
C LYS A 5 -12.37 25.30 34.83
N THR A 6 -12.46 26.64 34.94
CA THR A 6 -12.14 27.55 33.82
C THR A 6 -10.66 27.56 33.43
N ARG A 7 -9.76 27.29 34.39
CA ARG A 7 -8.31 27.21 34.13
C ARG A 7 -7.92 26.02 33.24
N TRP A 8 -8.72 24.96 33.25
CA TRP A 8 -8.56 23.80 32.38
C TRP A 8 -9.47 23.82 31.14
N LEU A 9 -10.57 24.59 31.16
CA LEU A 9 -11.41 24.78 29.98
C LEU A 9 -10.69 25.52 28.85
N LEU A 10 -9.87 26.52 29.18
CA LEU A 10 -9.15 27.29 28.17
C LEU A 10 -8.12 26.45 27.38
N PRO A 11 -7.22 25.65 28.00
CA PRO A 11 -6.32 24.77 27.24
C PRO A 11 -7.07 23.63 26.53
N LEU A 12 -8.14 23.08 27.12
CA LEU A 12 -8.95 22.03 26.48
C LEU A 12 -9.64 22.53 25.20
N LEU A 13 -10.18 23.75 25.24
CA LEU A 13 -10.76 24.40 24.07
C LEU A 13 -9.71 24.62 22.99
N TRP A 14 -8.50 25.03 23.37
CA TRP A 14 -7.39 25.22 22.44
C TRP A 14 -6.98 23.92 21.73
N VAL A 15 -6.90 22.81 22.48
CA VAL A 15 -6.66 21.48 21.92
C VAL A 15 -7.80 21.08 20.97
N ALA A 16 -9.06 21.29 21.35
CA ALA A 16 -10.20 20.96 20.50
C ALA A 16 -10.19 21.77 19.19
N VAL A 17 -9.76 23.04 19.21
CA VAL A 17 -9.60 23.85 18.00
C VAL A 17 -8.50 23.30 17.08
N ILE A 18 -7.36 22.89 17.65
CA ILE A 18 -6.28 22.29 16.84
C ILE A 18 -6.75 20.99 16.20
N PHE A 19 -7.25 20.04 17.00
CA PHE A 19 -7.69 18.74 16.48
C PHE A 19 -8.91 18.85 15.56
N GLY A 20 -9.82 19.80 15.83
CA GLY A 20 -10.94 20.12 14.95
C GLY A 20 -10.49 20.66 13.60
N THR A 21 -9.48 21.54 13.58
CA THR A 21 -8.91 22.06 12.33
C THR A 21 -8.23 20.95 11.53
N VAL A 22 -7.48 20.06 12.19
CA VAL A 22 -6.86 18.89 11.56
C VAL A 22 -7.92 17.94 10.97
N GLY A 23 -9.02 17.71 11.70
CA GLY A 23 -10.12 16.87 11.20
C GLY A 23 -10.85 17.47 10.00
N VAL A 24 -11.06 18.79 9.99
CA VAL A 24 -11.70 19.50 8.85
C VAL A 24 -10.80 19.46 7.62
N THR A 25 -9.49 19.69 7.77
CA THR A 25 -8.57 19.64 6.62
C THR A 25 -8.42 18.22 6.05
N GLN A 26 -8.49 17.19 6.91
CA GLN A 26 -8.56 15.79 6.47
C GLN A 26 -9.88 15.48 5.74
N ALA A 27 -11.03 15.89 6.30
CA ALA A 27 -12.35 15.65 5.70
C ALA A 27 -12.54 16.37 4.37
N MET A 28 -11.95 17.56 4.21
CA MET A 28 -11.98 18.32 2.96
C MET A 28 -10.96 17.81 1.92
N GLY A 29 -10.16 16.79 2.25
CA GLY A 29 -9.14 16.25 1.36
C GLY A 29 -8.00 17.22 1.05
N LEU A 30 -7.89 18.33 1.81
CA LEU A 30 -6.84 19.34 1.63
C LEU A 30 -5.48 18.83 2.11
N TRP A 31 -5.47 17.82 2.99
CA TRP A 31 -4.26 17.16 3.47
C TRP A 31 -4.55 15.72 3.91
N GLN A 32 -3.67 14.79 3.54
CA GLN A 32 -3.77 13.37 3.85
C GLN A 32 -2.54 12.96 4.67
N THR A 33 -2.75 12.37 5.85
CA THR A 33 -1.66 11.89 6.73
C THR A 33 -1.15 10.50 6.36
N SER A 34 -1.94 9.74 5.60
CA SER A 34 -1.49 8.54 4.88
C SER A 34 -1.15 8.94 3.46
N GLY A 35 -0.03 8.43 2.95
CA GLY A 35 0.60 8.81 1.68
C GLY A 35 -0.37 9.38 0.65
N ARG A 36 -0.17 10.65 0.30
CA ARG A 36 -0.54 11.22 -0.99
C ARG A 36 -0.42 10.13 -2.04
N ASP A 37 -1.40 10.02 -2.94
CA ASP A 37 -1.36 9.23 -4.17
C ASP A 37 0.09 8.92 -4.56
N PRO A 38 0.48 7.66 -4.80
CA PRO A 38 1.83 7.33 -5.22
C PRO A 38 2.08 7.91 -6.62
N VAL A 39 2.24 9.23 -6.69
CA VAL A 39 2.78 9.92 -7.83
C VAL A 39 4.23 9.48 -7.85
N VAL A 40 4.47 8.47 -8.69
CA VAL A 40 5.72 7.74 -8.90
C VAL A 40 5.97 6.56 -7.95
N ALA A 41 4.96 5.74 -7.66
CA ALA A 41 5.21 4.31 -7.45
C ALA A 41 4.98 3.53 -8.75
N SER A 42 5.06 4.13 -9.94
CA SER A 42 5.03 3.41 -11.22
C SER A 42 6.42 3.30 -11.86
N GLN A 43 7.47 3.51 -11.06
CA GLN A 43 8.88 3.43 -11.49
C GLN A 43 9.59 2.16 -11.02
N LEU A 44 8.97 1.36 -10.14
CA LEU A 44 9.57 0.09 -9.78
C LEU A 44 9.43 -0.82 -11.00
N THR A 45 10.53 -1.40 -11.46
CA THR A 45 10.46 -2.53 -12.39
C THR A 45 10.33 -3.81 -11.58
N THR A 46 9.89 -4.88 -12.22
CA THR A 46 9.84 -6.21 -11.59
C THR A 46 11.21 -6.62 -11.03
N ALA A 47 12.31 -6.18 -11.65
CA ALA A 47 13.67 -6.40 -11.15
C ALA A 47 13.98 -5.72 -9.81
N ASP A 48 13.32 -4.59 -9.50
CA ASP A 48 13.58 -3.77 -8.31
C ASP A 48 12.87 -4.26 -7.05
N ILE A 49 11.98 -5.26 -7.18
CA ILE A 49 11.32 -5.92 -6.04
C ILE A 49 12.39 -6.51 -5.12
N LYS A 50 12.28 -6.31 -3.81
CA LYS A 50 13.22 -6.87 -2.82
C LYS A 50 12.47 -7.65 -1.75
N GLY A 51 13.10 -8.70 -1.20
CA GLY A 51 12.48 -9.56 -0.19
C GLY A 51 12.02 -8.85 1.09
N TRP A 52 12.57 -7.67 1.39
CA TRP A 52 12.13 -6.87 2.53
C TRP A 52 10.88 -6.02 2.27
N MET A 53 10.43 -5.91 1.01
CA MET A 53 9.23 -5.17 0.65
C MET A 53 7.97 -5.96 1.02
N THR A 54 6.88 -5.25 1.30
CA THR A 54 5.57 -5.86 1.48
C THR A 54 4.85 -6.07 0.15
N VAL A 55 3.86 -6.96 0.16
CA VAL A 55 3.00 -7.21 -1.01
C VAL A 55 2.33 -5.92 -1.51
N GLN A 56 1.89 -5.07 -0.59
CA GLN A 56 1.32 -3.76 -0.92
C GLN A 56 2.37 -2.80 -1.50
N GLN A 57 3.59 -2.77 -0.96
CA GLN A 57 4.66 -1.93 -1.51
C GLN A 57 5.06 -2.34 -2.94
N VAL A 58 4.95 -3.63 -3.27
CA VAL A 58 5.17 -4.13 -4.63
C VAL A 58 4.01 -3.74 -5.54
N ALA A 59 2.77 -3.90 -5.09
CA ALA A 59 1.58 -3.51 -5.84
C ALA A 59 1.59 -2.00 -6.15
N ASP A 60 1.79 -1.20 -5.09
CA ASP A 60 1.95 0.24 -5.19
C ASP A 60 3.09 0.59 -6.13
N GLY A 61 4.27 -0.03 -5.97
CA GLY A 61 5.51 0.15 -6.76
C GLY A 61 5.44 -0.24 -8.23
N LEU A 62 4.52 -1.12 -8.61
CA LEU A 62 4.26 -1.48 -10.00
C LEU A 62 3.02 -0.77 -10.56
N GLY A 63 2.26 -0.05 -9.73
CA GLY A 63 0.98 0.54 -10.11
C GLY A 63 -0.09 -0.50 -10.46
N ILE A 64 -0.04 -1.69 -9.85
CA ILE A 64 -1.00 -2.78 -10.08
C ILE A 64 -1.85 -3.06 -8.84
N ASP A 65 -2.96 -3.77 -9.03
CA ASP A 65 -3.81 -4.17 -7.91
C ASP A 65 -3.09 -5.16 -6.99
N THR A 66 -3.23 -4.96 -5.68
CA THR A 66 -2.62 -5.84 -4.66
C THR A 66 -3.09 -7.29 -4.79
N ALA A 67 -4.33 -7.51 -5.26
CA ALA A 67 -4.86 -8.85 -5.53
C ALA A 67 -4.06 -9.59 -6.61
N VAL A 68 -3.54 -8.90 -7.63
CA VAL A 68 -2.71 -9.50 -8.68
C VAL A 68 -1.39 -10.00 -8.11
N VAL A 69 -0.83 -9.27 -7.14
CA VAL A 69 0.40 -9.68 -6.45
C VAL A 69 0.14 -10.85 -5.50
N LEU A 70 -0.97 -10.85 -4.75
CA LEU A 70 -1.36 -11.99 -3.90
C LEU A 70 -1.59 -13.27 -4.72
N GLU A 71 -2.21 -13.14 -5.90
CA GLU A 71 -2.42 -14.26 -6.79
C GLU A 71 -1.09 -14.79 -7.35
N ALA A 72 -0.16 -13.90 -7.71
CA ALA A 72 1.18 -14.26 -8.18
C ALA A 72 2.06 -14.89 -7.08
N VAL A 73 1.84 -14.51 -5.82
CA VAL A 73 2.43 -15.20 -4.66
C VAL A 73 1.94 -16.64 -4.54
N GLY A 74 0.73 -16.92 -5.02
CA GLY A 74 0.19 -18.28 -5.07
C GLY A 74 -0.02 -18.89 -3.69
N ASP A 75 -0.52 -18.12 -2.72
CA ASP A 75 -0.79 -18.61 -1.36
C ASP A 75 -2.05 -19.48 -1.31
N PRO A 76 -1.93 -20.82 -1.15
CA PRO A 76 -3.09 -21.71 -1.09
C PRO A 76 -3.88 -21.59 0.23
N SER A 77 -3.29 -20.96 1.26
CA SER A 77 -3.84 -20.89 2.61
C SER A 77 -4.46 -19.52 2.93
N ASN A 78 -4.39 -18.55 1.99
CA ASN A 78 -4.90 -17.18 2.16
C ASN A 78 -4.47 -16.52 3.49
N THR A 79 -3.25 -16.83 3.93
CA THR A 79 -2.60 -16.36 5.17
C THR A 79 -1.71 -15.13 4.90
N VAL A 80 -1.22 -14.98 3.67
CA VAL A 80 -0.46 -13.82 3.22
C VAL A 80 -1.39 -12.63 3.07
N THR A 81 -0.99 -11.48 3.62
CA THR A 81 -1.75 -10.23 3.55
C THR A 81 -0.95 -9.16 2.84
N ALA A 82 -1.62 -8.07 2.45
CA ALA A 82 -0.99 -6.90 1.82
C ALA A 82 0.20 -6.33 2.63
N SER A 83 0.17 -6.46 3.96
CA SER A 83 1.22 -6.00 4.87
C SER A 83 2.37 -6.99 5.08
N THR A 84 2.25 -8.23 4.60
CA THR A 84 3.28 -9.27 4.78
C THR A 84 4.51 -8.95 3.92
N ALA A 85 5.71 -9.03 4.49
CA ALA A 85 6.95 -8.88 3.72
C ALA A 85 7.25 -10.14 2.92
N LEU A 86 7.78 -10.00 1.71
CA LEU A 86 7.99 -11.13 0.81
C LEU A 86 8.90 -12.23 1.40
N LYS A 87 9.97 -11.86 2.10
CA LYS A 87 10.85 -12.80 2.82
C LYS A 87 10.14 -13.58 3.93
N ASP A 88 9.07 -13.01 4.49
CA ASP A 88 8.28 -13.65 5.54
C ASP A 88 7.23 -14.60 4.92
N ILE A 89 7.08 -14.61 3.60
CA ILE A 89 6.21 -15.55 2.87
C ILE A 89 6.93 -16.88 2.63
N GLU A 90 8.25 -16.90 2.40
CA GLU A 90 9.06 -18.12 2.22
C GLU A 90 8.80 -19.20 3.31
N PRO A 91 8.71 -18.87 4.62
CA PRO A 91 8.38 -19.86 5.65
C PRO A 91 6.91 -20.30 5.67
N ILE A 92 6.01 -19.57 5.01
CA ILE A 92 4.56 -19.83 4.96
C ILE A 92 4.22 -20.65 3.70
N VAL A 93 4.87 -20.32 2.58
CA VAL A 93 4.69 -20.94 1.27
C VAL A 93 6.04 -21.56 0.87
N PRO A 94 6.24 -22.88 1.07
CA PRO A 94 7.55 -23.52 0.95
C PRO A 94 8.16 -23.51 -0.45
N ASP A 95 7.37 -23.23 -1.49
CA ASP A 95 7.83 -23.08 -2.88
C ASP A 95 7.89 -21.60 -3.33
N PHE A 96 7.69 -20.64 -2.41
CA PHE A 96 7.73 -19.22 -2.75
C PHE A 96 9.17 -18.71 -2.84
N SER A 97 9.45 -17.94 -3.89
CA SER A 97 10.69 -17.22 -4.09
C SER A 97 10.41 -15.84 -4.66
N VAL A 98 11.15 -14.84 -4.18
CA VAL A 98 11.09 -13.49 -4.74
C VAL A 98 11.48 -13.50 -6.23
N VAL A 99 12.40 -14.36 -6.66
CA VAL A 99 12.81 -14.44 -8.06
C VAL A 99 11.66 -14.92 -8.94
N ASP A 100 10.94 -15.96 -8.52
CA ASP A 100 9.82 -16.51 -9.28
C ASP A 100 8.64 -15.55 -9.31
N LEU A 101 8.40 -14.81 -8.21
CA LEU A 101 7.44 -13.72 -8.19
C LEU A 101 7.78 -12.63 -9.22
N ARG A 102 9.07 -12.26 -9.34
CA ARG A 102 9.49 -11.27 -10.35
C ARG A 102 9.19 -11.78 -11.75
N THR A 103 9.56 -13.02 -12.06
CA THR A 103 9.30 -13.62 -13.37
C THR A 103 7.79 -13.67 -13.67
N ALA A 104 6.98 -14.13 -12.74
CA ALA A 104 5.53 -14.25 -12.91
C ALA A 104 4.85 -12.89 -13.12
N LEU A 105 5.27 -11.85 -12.38
CA LEU A 105 4.77 -10.49 -12.58
C LEU A 105 5.23 -9.89 -13.91
N ASP A 106 6.46 -10.18 -14.34
CA ASP A 106 7.02 -9.69 -15.61
C ASP A 106 6.28 -10.28 -16.82
N GLU A 107 6.01 -11.59 -16.78
CA GLU A 107 5.21 -12.29 -17.79
C GLU A 107 3.77 -11.74 -17.85
N ARG A 108 3.13 -11.52 -16.69
CA ARG A 108 1.78 -10.96 -16.62
C ARG A 108 1.72 -9.54 -17.18
N LEU A 109 2.65 -8.67 -16.80
CA LEU A 109 2.71 -7.28 -17.25
C LEU A 109 3.04 -7.18 -18.75
N SER A 110 3.94 -8.03 -19.23
CA SER A 110 4.30 -8.12 -20.66
C SER A 110 3.17 -8.70 -21.51
N GLY A 111 2.40 -9.66 -20.98
CA GLY A 111 1.26 -10.28 -21.65
C GLY A 111 0.08 -9.32 -21.88
N THR A 112 -0.15 -8.37 -20.97
CA THR A 112 -1.16 -7.31 -21.13
C THR A 112 -0.82 -6.26 -22.20
N ALA A 113 0.41 -6.23 -22.71
CA ALA A 113 0.84 -5.35 -23.81
C ALA A 113 0.66 -5.98 -25.20
N SER A 114 -0.19 -7.01 -25.33
CA SER A 114 -0.59 -7.53 -26.65
C SER A 114 -1.80 -6.75 -27.17
N PRO A 115 -1.65 -5.81 -28.14
CA PRO A 115 -2.80 -5.29 -28.85
C PRO A 115 -3.37 -6.43 -29.71
N THR A 116 -4.62 -6.76 -29.40
CA THR A 116 -5.59 -7.21 -30.38
C THR A 116 -5.70 -6.17 -31.50
N ASP A 117 -5.42 -6.57 -32.74
CA ASP A 117 -6.17 -6.22 -33.96
C ASP A 117 -5.31 -6.43 -35.21
N GLU A 118 -5.47 -7.57 -35.87
CA GLU A 118 -5.25 -7.66 -37.32
C GLU A 118 -6.62 -7.91 -37.97
N PRO A 119 -7.29 -6.87 -38.53
CA PRO A 119 -8.43 -7.08 -39.39
C PRO A 119 -7.94 -7.49 -40.78
N THR A 120 -8.58 -8.54 -41.31
CA THR A 120 -8.37 -9.13 -42.64
C THR A 120 -8.79 -8.18 -43.77
#